data_AF-A0A8J3W158-F1
#
_entry.id   AF-A0A8J3W158-F1
#
_cell.length_a   1.000
_cell.length_b   1.000
_cell.length_c   1.000
_cell.angle_alpha   90.00
_cell.angle_beta   90.00
_cell.angle_gamma   90.00
#
_symmetry.space_group_name_H-M   'P 1'
#
loop_
_entity.id
_entity.type
_entity.pdbx_description
1 polymer ?
#
loop_
_entity_poly.entity_id
_entity_poly.type
_entity_poly.pdbx_seq_one_letter_code
_entity_poly.pdbx_strand_id
1 'polypeptide(L)' 'MALLQRVAHEQPDVEVIELTAEEYEAATRRMLEELGVTYDELARQAKERRFDSLRHRKVWLLVREY' A
#
# COMPACT_ATOMS: atom_id res chain seq x y z
N MET A 1 15.71 40.05 14.59
CA MET A 1 14.60 39.25 15.17
C MET A 1 13.50 39.11 14.13
N ALA A 2 13.62 38.16 13.22
CA ALA A 2 12.62 37.93 12.17
C ALA A 2 11.63 36.85 12.63
N LEU A 3 10.35 37.22 12.71
CA LEU A 3 9.24 36.29 12.97
C LEU A 3 9.20 35.25 11.85
N LEU A 4 9.54 34.00 12.16
CA LEU A 4 9.14 32.86 11.36
C LEU A 4 7.63 32.67 11.57
N GLN A 5 6.82 33.17 10.65
CA GLN A 5 5.41 32.81 10.56
C GLN A 5 5.32 31.29 10.36
N ARG A 6 4.99 30.60 11.44
CA ARG A 6 4.58 29.21 11.43
C ARG A 6 3.27 29.14 10.67
N VAL A 7 3.32 28.77 9.40
CA VAL A 7 2.13 28.39 8.64
C VAL A 7 1.61 27.13 9.30
N ALA A 8 0.60 27.27 10.16
CA ALA A 8 -0.20 26.15 10.62
C ALA A 8 -0.93 25.64 9.37
N HIS A 9 -0.40 24.59 8.77
CA HIS A 9 -1.06 23.91 7.68
C HIS A 9 -2.22 23.13 8.31
N GLU A 10 -3.41 23.75 8.35
CA GLU A 10 -4.66 23.04 8.61
C GLU A 10 -4.78 21.99 7.50
N GLN A 11 -4.37 20.76 7.81
CA GLN A 11 -4.65 19.62 6.96
C GLN A 11 -6.18 19.52 6.91
N PRO A 12 -6.80 19.45 5.71
CA PRO A 12 -8.23 19.20 5.63
C PRO A 12 -8.55 17.93 6.42
N ASP A 13 -9.71 17.90 7.10
CA ASP A 13 -10.16 16.72 7.83
C ASP A 13 -10.07 15.51 6.91
N VAL A 14 -9.10 14.63 7.18
CA VAL A 14 -8.84 13.44 6.37
C VAL A 14 -9.94 12.45 6.70
N GLU A 15 -10.82 12.19 5.73
CA GLU A 15 -11.77 11.10 5.83
C GLU A 15 -11.00 9.77 5.76
N VAL A 16 -10.96 9.06 6.90
CA VAL A 16 -10.34 7.74 7.00
C VAL A 16 -11.44 6.70 6.96
N ILE A 17 -11.36 5.78 5.99
CA ILE A 17 -12.22 4.61 5.90
C ILE A 17 -11.45 3.44 6.51
N GLU A 18 -11.93 2.95 7.66
CA GLU A 18 -11.41 1.73 8.29
C GLU A 18 -12.01 0.50 7.61
N LEU A 19 -11.16 -0.47 7.27
CA LEU A 19 -11.60 -1.76 6.71
C LEU A 19 -11.69 -2.80 7.82
N THR A 20 -12.71 -3.65 7.77
CA THR A 20 -12.67 -4.89 8.56
C THR A 20 -11.58 -5.83 8.02
N ALA A 21 -11.24 -6.85 8.80
CA ALA A 21 -10.30 -7.88 8.36
C ALA A 21 -10.79 -8.58 7.08
N GLU A 22 -12.08 -8.91 7.01
CA GLU A 22 -12.70 -9.57 5.86
C GLU A 22 -12.70 -8.66 4.62
N GLU A 23 -12.94 -7.36 4.79
CA GLU A 23 -12.87 -6.38 3.70
C GLU A 23 -11.45 -6.24 3.17
N TYR A 24 -10.46 -6.20 4.07
CA TYR A 24 -9.04 -6.17 3.71
C TYR A 24 -8.60 -7.44 2.96
N GLU A 25 -9.00 -8.61 3.45
CA GLU A 25 -8.71 -9.89 2.79
C GLU A 25 -9.35 -9.96 1.39
N ALA A 26 -10.61 -9.54 1.26
CA ALA A 26 -11.31 -9.52 -0.01
C ALA A 26 -10.66 -8.55 -1.01
N ALA A 27 -10.25 -7.36 -0.56
CA ALA A 27 -9.52 -6.40 -1.37
C ALA A 27 -8.16 -6.96 -1.82
N THR A 28 -7.42 -7.58 -0.90
CA THR A 28 -6.12 -8.22 -1.17
C THR A 28 -6.25 -9.32 -2.23
N ARG A 29 -7.25 -10.19 -2.09
CA ARG A 29 -7.53 -11.25 -3.07
C ARG A 29 -7.81 -10.69 -4.46
N ARG A 30 -8.68 -9.69 -4.57
CA ARG A 30 -9.00 -9.03 -5.85
C ARG A 30 -7.76 -8.40 -6.50
N MET A 31 -6.90 -7.74 -5.73
CA MET A 31 -5.66 -7.14 -6.27
C MET A 31 -4.70 -8.18 -6.84
N LEU A 32 -4.57 -9.34 -6.17
CA LEU A 32 -3.75 -10.44 -6.64
C LEU A 32 -4.34 -11.08 -7.92
N GLU A 33 -5.65 -11.29 -7.94
CA GLU A 33 -6.38 -11.79 -9.12
C GLU A 33 -6.24 -10.85 -10.32
N GLU A 34 -6.37 -9.53 -10.13
CA GLU A 34 -6.19 -8.53 -11.19
C GLU A 34 -4.77 -8.53 -11.77
N LEU A 35 -3.76 -8.84 -10.96
CA LEU A 35 -2.38 -8.97 -11.39
C LEU A 35 -2.06 -10.33 -12.00
N GLY A 36 -2.92 -11.33 -11.78
CA GLY A 36 -2.67 -12.71 -12.19
C GLY A 36 -1.49 -13.34 -11.44
N VAL A 37 -1.25 -12.96 -10.19
CA VAL A 37 -0.14 -13.47 -9.37
C VAL A 37 -0.61 -13.97 -8.01
N THR A 38 0.15 -14.90 -7.45
CA THR A 38 -0.04 -15.34 -6.06
C THR A 38 0.78 -14.47 -5.11
N TYR A 39 0.45 -14.55 -3.82
CA TYR A 39 1.27 -13.94 -2.77
C TYR A 39 2.71 -14.48 -2.78
N ASP A 40 2.88 -15.80 -2.90
CA ASP A 40 4.20 -16.44 -2.93
C ASP A 40 5.06 -15.96 -4.10
N GLU A 41 4.43 -15.72 -5.25
CA GLU A 41 5.11 -15.19 -6.44
C GLU A 41 5.59 -13.75 -6.20
N LEU A 42 4.78 -12.89 -5.57
CA LEU A 42 5.22 -11.57 -5.13
C LEU A 42 6.35 -11.64 -4.09
N ALA A 43 6.27 -12.57 -3.14
CA ALA A 43 7.30 -12.79 -2.12
C ALA A 43 8.63 -13.23 -2.77
N ARG A 44 8.57 -14.11 -3.77
CA ARG A 44 9.73 -14.52 -4.58
C ARG A 44 10.35 -13.33 -5.32
N GLN A 45 9.54 -12.53 -6.00
CA GLN A 45 9.99 -11.31 -6.69
C GLN A 45 10.67 -10.33 -5.72
N ALA A 46 10.10 -10.15 -4.53
CA ALA A 46 10.67 -9.31 -3.49
C ALA A 46 12.03 -9.83 -3.00
N LYS A 47 12.14 -11.14 -2.74
CA LYS A 47 13.39 -11.80 -2.32
C LYS A 47 14.49 -11.63 -3.38
N GLU A 48 14.13 -11.78 -4.65
CA GLU A 48 15.05 -11.60 -5.78
C GLU A 48 15.34 -10.13 -6.12
N ARG A 49 14.66 -9.19 -5.44
CA ARG A 49 14.70 -7.74 -5.72
C ARG A 49 14.37 -7.40 -7.19
N ARG A 50 13.57 -8.25 -7.82
CA ARG A 50 13.16 -8.13 -9.23
C ARG A 50 11.66 -8.37 -9.29
N PHE A 51 10.91 -7.28 -9.38
CA PHE A 51 9.47 -7.32 -9.64
C PHE A 51 9.21 -7.25 -11.14
N ASP A 52 8.19 -7.96 -11.60
CA ASP A 52 7.81 -7.96 -13.01
C ASP A 52 7.25 -6.60 -13.45
N SER A 53 6.64 -5.85 -12.52
CA SER A 53 6.23 -4.48 -12.77
C SER A 53 6.17 -3.62 -11.51
N LEU A 54 6.05 -2.30 -11.70
CA LEU A 54 5.79 -1.37 -10.61
C LEU A 54 4.48 -1.67 -9.87
N ARG A 55 3.48 -2.24 -10.56
CA ARG A 55 2.19 -2.61 -9.96
C ARG A 55 2.37 -3.78 -8.99
N HIS A 56 3.17 -4.79 -9.36
CA HIS A 56 3.55 -5.89 -8.46
C HIS A 56 4.24 -5.37 -7.20
N ARG A 57 5.23 -4.48 -7.37
CA ARG A 57 5.94 -3.88 -6.24
C ARG A 57 5.01 -3.09 -5.32
N LYS A 58 4.07 -2.32 -5.88
CA LYS A 58 3.09 -1.55 -5.10
C LYS A 58 2.16 -2.46 -4.29
N VAL A 59 1.61 -3.50 -4.92
CA VAL A 59 0.76 -4.48 -4.22
C VAL A 59 1.55 -5.16 -3.12
N TRP A 60 2.77 -5.63 -3.39
CA TRP A 60 3.63 -6.21 -2.34
C TRP A 60 3.83 -5.29 -1.14
N LEU A 61 4.10 -4.00 -1.35
CA LEU A 61 4.29 -3.04 -0.26
C LEU A 61 3.01 -2.78 0.55
N LEU A 62 1.84 -2.97 -0.05
CA LEU A 62 0.55 -2.78 0.59
C LEU A 62 0.13 -4.02 1.41
N VAL A 63 0.40 -5.21 0.89
CA VAL A 63 -0.13 -6.48 1.43
C VAL A 63 0.86 -7.26 2.29
N ARG A 64 2.17 -6.93 2.21
CA ARG A 64 3.14 -7.56 3.11
C ARG A 64 2.82 -7.14 4.54
N GLU A 65 2.49 -8.10 5.39
CA GLU A 65 2.58 -7.87 6.83
C GLU A 65 4.06 -7.78 7.23
N TYR A 66 4.36 -7.02 8.29
CA TYR A 66 5.72 -6.85 8.81
C TYR A 66 6.26 -8.12 9.46
#